data_AF-A0A3P9I4F6-F1
#
_entry.id   AF-A0A3P9I4F6-F1
#
_cell.length_a   1.000
_cell.length_b   1.000
_cell.length_c   1.000
_cell.angle_alpha   90.00
_cell.angle_beta   90.00
_cell.angle_gamma   90.00
#
_symmetry.space_group_name_H-M   'P 1'
#
loop_
_entity.id
_entity.type
_entity.pdbx_description
1 polymer ?
#
loop_
_entity_poly.entity_id
_entity_poly.type
_entity_poly.pdbx_seq_one_letter_code
_entity_poly.pdbx_strand_id
1 'polypeptide(L)'
;MTIFSFVSDTMTTIFEAIGILRKVFDKFAGKEGDAKTLTKKELTELLKEQLGGAPPKQAEIDQFFKMLDNDGDGVVDFNEYVVLCASLALLLAP
;
A
#
# COMPACT_ATOMS: atom_id res chain seq x y z
N MET A 1 -20.94 -16.55 26.20
CA MET A 1 -19.70 -16.20 25.50
C MET A 1 -20.02 -16.21 24.02
N THR A 2 -20.44 -15.07 23.49
CA THR A 2 -21.13 -14.98 22.20
C THR A 2 -20.12 -14.67 21.12
N ILE A 3 -20.17 -15.39 19.99
CA ILE A 3 -19.32 -15.17 18.80
C ILE A 3 -19.27 -13.67 18.40
N PHE A 4 -20.33 -12.92 18.67
CA PHE A 4 -20.40 -11.46 18.47
C PHE A 4 -19.34 -10.64 19.23
N SER A 5 -18.89 -11.03 20.42
CA SER A 5 -17.82 -10.30 21.11
C SER A 5 -16.44 -10.55 20.49
N PHE A 6 -16.22 -11.74 19.91
CA PHE A 6 -14.97 -12.08 19.22
C PHE A 6 -14.86 -11.44 17.82
N VAL A 7 -16.00 -11.30 17.14
CA VAL A 7 -16.10 -10.54 15.88
C VAL A 7 -15.90 -9.04 16.14
N SER A 8 -16.38 -8.52 17.26
CA SER A 8 -16.32 -7.08 17.58
C SER A 8 -14.88 -6.54 17.70
N ASP A 9 -13.99 -7.19 18.45
CA ASP A 9 -12.65 -6.63 18.73
C ASP A 9 -11.65 -6.85 17.58
N THR A 10 -11.81 -7.95 16.84
CA THR A 10 -10.93 -8.29 15.71
C THR A 10 -11.34 -7.58 14.42
N MET A 11 -12.64 -7.34 14.20
CA MET A 11 -13.08 -6.61 13.00
C MET A 11 -12.70 -5.13 13.05
N THR A 12 -12.84 -4.45 14.20
CA THR A 12 -12.41 -3.04 14.32
C THR A 12 -10.94 -2.87 14.00
N THR A 13 -10.06 -3.71 14.53
CA THR A 13 -8.60 -3.56 14.34
C THR A 13 -8.16 -3.78 12.88
N ILE A 14 -8.74 -4.75 12.17
CA ILE A 14 -8.44 -4.97 10.74
C ILE A 14 -9.01 -3.84 9.87
N PHE A 15 -10.26 -3.40 10.11
CA PHE A 15 -10.83 -2.29 9.34
C PHE A 15 -10.11 -0.97 9.62
N GLU A 16 -9.64 -0.74 10.84
CA GLU A 16 -8.78 0.39 11.19
C GLU A 16 -7.44 0.33 10.46
N ALA A 17 -6.79 -0.84 10.42
CA ALA A 17 -5.55 -1.03 9.67
C ALA A 17 -5.73 -0.77 8.17
N ILE A 18 -6.80 -1.32 7.56
CA ILE A 18 -7.14 -1.04 6.16
C ILE A 18 -7.44 0.45 5.96
N GLY A 19 -8.13 1.09 6.91
CA GLY A 19 -8.38 2.52 6.90
C GLY A 19 -7.11 3.36 6.96
N ILE A 20 -6.09 2.92 7.69
CA ILE A 20 -4.76 3.55 7.72
C ILE A 20 -4.06 3.37 6.38
N LEU A 21 -4.06 2.16 5.80
CA LEU A 21 -3.52 1.92 4.46
C LEU A 21 -4.18 2.82 3.42
N ARG A 22 -5.51 2.95 3.46
CA ARG A 22 -6.28 3.85 2.58
C ARG A 22 -5.86 5.30 2.75
N LYS A 23 -5.76 5.79 3.99
CA LYS A 23 -5.32 7.17 4.25
C LYS A 23 -3.93 7.46 3.72
N VAL A 24 -3.00 6.51 3.86
CA VAL A 24 -1.65 6.65 3.31
C VAL A 24 -1.72 6.67 1.79
N PHE A 25 -2.42 5.73 1.17
CA PHE A 25 -2.60 5.69 -0.29
C PHE A 25 -3.18 7.01 -0.85
N ASP A 26 -4.30 7.47 -0.29
CA ASP A 26 -5.02 8.66 -0.74
C ASP A 26 -4.21 9.95 -0.54
N LYS A 27 -3.20 9.95 0.36
CA LYS A 27 -2.26 11.08 0.52
C LYS A 27 -1.36 11.28 -0.70
N PHE A 28 -1.07 10.20 -1.43
CA PHE A 28 -0.17 10.23 -2.59
C PHE A 28 -0.91 10.10 -3.92
N ALA A 29 -2.06 9.43 -3.96
CA ALA A 29 -2.85 9.23 -5.17
C ALA A 29 -3.47 10.54 -5.69
N GLY A 30 -3.58 10.66 -7.01
CA GLY A 30 -4.25 11.79 -7.66
C GLY A 30 -3.51 13.11 -7.67
N LYS A 31 -2.24 13.15 -7.26
CA LYS A 31 -1.40 14.33 -7.48
C LYS A 31 -1.10 14.50 -8.97
N GLU A 32 -0.99 13.41 -9.70
CA GLU A 32 -0.76 13.36 -11.14
C GLU A 32 -1.66 12.29 -11.79
N GLY A 33 -2.85 12.66 -12.26
CA GLY A 33 -3.75 11.75 -12.98
C GLY A 33 -5.00 11.36 -12.19
N ASP A 34 -5.30 10.06 -12.10
CA ASP A 34 -6.51 9.54 -11.44
C ASP A 34 -6.32 9.47 -9.92
N ALA A 35 -7.27 10.02 -9.17
CA ALA A 35 -7.30 10.02 -7.71
C ALA A 35 -7.41 8.64 -7.06
N LYS A 36 -7.67 7.59 -7.84
CA LYS A 36 -7.81 6.21 -7.37
C LYS A 36 -6.56 5.38 -7.59
N THR A 37 -5.53 5.94 -8.21
CA THR A 37 -4.34 5.21 -8.63
C THR A 37 -3.08 5.98 -8.25
N LEU A 38 -1.97 5.25 -8.09
CA LEU A 38 -0.64 5.81 -7.96
C LEU A 38 0.11 5.62 -9.26
N THR A 39 0.57 6.71 -9.84
CA THR A 39 1.62 6.68 -10.85
C THR A 39 2.93 6.21 -10.22
N LYS A 40 3.87 5.80 -11.07
CA LYS A 40 5.22 5.42 -10.64
C LYS A 40 5.93 6.48 -9.79
N LYS A 41 5.68 7.76 -10.09
CA LYS A 41 6.25 8.89 -9.34
C LYS A 41 5.61 9.01 -7.95
N GLU A 42 4.29 8.91 -7.86
CA GLU A 42 3.57 8.98 -6.58
C GLU A 42 3.92 7.79 -5.69
N LEU A 43 4.02 6.58 -6.26
CA LEU A 43 4.52 5.40 -5.54
C LEU A 43 5.94 5.62 -5.01
N THR A 44 6.82 6.24 -5.81
CA THR A 44 8.18 6.57 -5.38
C THR A 44 8.19 7.51 -4.18
N GLU A 45 7.34 8.54 -4.18
CA GLU A 45 7.18 9.45 -3.05
C GLU A 45 6.66 8.73 -1.80
N LEU A 46 5.65 7.88 -1.98
CA LEU A 46 5.09 7.06 -0.91
C LEU A 46 6.17 6.18 -0.26
N LEU A 47 6.92 5.42 -1.05
CA LEU A 47 7.97 4.52 -0.53
C LEU A 47 9.09 5.27 0.20
N LYS A 48 9.49 6.45 -0.31
CA LYS A 48 10.48 7.31 0.36
C LYS A 48 10.01 7.76 1.73
N GLU A 49 8.73 8.15 1.86
CA GLU A 49 8.19 8.61 3.13
C GLU A 49 8.02 7.46 4.13
N GLN A 50 7.49 6.31 3.68
CA GLN A 50 7.19 5.19 4.57
C GLN A 50 8.42 4.42 5.04
N LEU A 51 9.47 4.30 4.21
CA LEU A 51 10.69 3.58 4.58
C LEU A 51 11.67 4.41 5.43
N GLY A 52 11.38 5.70 5.65
CA GLY A 52 12.09 6.57 6.61
C GLY A 52 13.60 6.71 6.38
N GLY A 53 14.10 6.32 5.21
CA GLY A 53 15.53 6.13 4.92
C GLY A 53 15.96 6.70 3.58
N ALA A 54 17.13 6.27 3.10
CA ALA A 54 17.62 6.68 1.80
C ALA A 54 16.63 6.25 0.70
N PRO A 55 16.33 7.12 -0.28
CA PRO A 55 15.41 6.79 -1.35
C PRO A 55 15.88 5.50 -2.05
N PRO A 56 15.00 4.52 -2.28
CA PRO A 56 15.37 3.33 -3.02
C PRO A 56 15.93 3.73 -4.38
N LYS A 57 16.88 2.94 -4.87
CA LYS A 57 17.47 3.19 -6.20
C LYS A 57 16.37 3.11 -7.25
N GLN A 58 16.53 3.84 -8.35
CA GLN A 58 15.54 3.80 -9.44
C GLN A 58 15.24 2.38 -9.90
N ALA A 59 16.25 1.51 -9.97
CA ALA A 59 16.07 0.10 -10.31
C ALA A 59 15.22 -0.69 -9.29
N GLU A 60 15.33 -0.37 -8.00
CA GLU A 60 14.53 -1.01 -6.95
C GLU A 60 13.07 -0.53 -7.03
N ILE A 61 12.87 0.78 -7.25
CA ILE A 61 11.54 1.37 -7.51
C ILE A 61 10.89 0.74 -8.75
N ASP A 62 11.66 0.56 -9.83
CA ASP A 62 11.17 -0.04 -11.06
C ASP A 62 10.74 -1.50 -10.84
N GLN A 63 11.50 -2.25 -10.03
CA GLN A 63 11.13 -3.60 -9.63
C GLN A 63 9.89 -3.63 -8.75
N PHE A 64 9.80 -2.75 -7.74
CA PHE A 64 8.61 -2.64 -6.90
C PHE A 64 7.37 -2.26 -7.70
N PHE A 65 7.49 -1.29 -8.59
CA PHE A 65 6.41 -0.87 -9.47
C PHE A 65 5.94 -2.03 -10.34
N LYS A 66 6.86 -2.76 -10.98
CA LYS A 66 6.52 -3.93 -11.81
C LYS A 66 5.92 -5.09 -11.01
N MET A 67 6.26 -5.22 -9.73
CA MET A 67 5.64 -6.20 -8.83
C MET A 67 4.23 -5.78 -8.39
N LEU A 68 3.95 -4.48 -8.38
CA LEU A 68 2.69 -3.89 -7.96
C LEU A 68 1.65 -3.84 -9.08
N ASP A 69 2.06 -3.31 -10.23
CA ASP A 69 1.28 -3.18 -11.47
C ASP A 69 1.07 -4.58 -12.09
N ASN A 70 0.12 -5.31 -11.52
CA ASN A 70 -0.11 -6.72 -11.80
C ASN A 70 -0.96 -6.88 -13.08
N ASP A 71 -1.84 -5.93 -13.36
CA ASP A 71 -2.62 -5.92 -14.59
C ASP A 71 -1.90 -5.23 -15.77
N GLY A 72 -0.82 -4.50 -15.52
CA GLY A 72 0.05 -3.92 -16.53
C GLY A 72 -0.52 -2.63 -17.14
N ASP A 73 -1.41 -1.94 -16.43
CA ASP A 73 -2.02 -0.69 -16.88
C ASP A 73 -1.10 0.53 -16.70
N GLY A 74 0.04 0.36 -16.03
CA GLY A 74 1.06 1.38 -15.83
C GLY A 74 0.75 2.34 -14.69
N VAL A 75 -0.23 2.01 -13.84
CA VAL A 75 -0.49 2.64 -12.54
C VAL A 75 -0.61 1.56 -11.46
N VAL A 76 -0.86 1.98 -10.21
CA VAL A 76 -1.05 1.07 -9.09
C VAL A 76 -2.35 1.43 -8.39
N ASP A 77 -3.31 0.52 -8.40
CA ASP A 77 -4.57 0.70 -7.70
C ASP A 77 -4.45 0.37 -6.20
N PHE A 78 -5.53 0.60 -5.44
CA PHE A 78 -5.49 0.32 -4.01
C PHE A 78 -5.38 -1.18 -3.66
N ASN A 79 -5.97 -2.06 -4.47
CA ASN A 79 -5.89 -3.50 -4.22
C ASN A 79 -4.45 -3.98 -4.38
N GLU A 80 -3.78 -3.56 -5.45
CA GLU A 80 -2.38 -3.83 -5.73
C GLU A 80 -1.47 -3.32 -4.61
N TYR A 81 -1.71 -2.08 -4.15
CA TYR A 81 -1.03 -1.51 -3.00
C TYR A 81 -1.18 -2.36 -1.72
N VAL A 82 -2.41 -2.79 -1.39
CA VAL A 82 -2.67 -3.61 -0.18
C VAL A 82 -1.99 -4.97 -0.26
N VAL A 83 -2.02 -5.63 -1.42
CA VAL A 83 -1.35 -6.93 -1.63
C VAL A 83 0.15 -6.81 -1.40
N LEU A 84 0.79 -5.73 -1.85
CA LEU A 84 2.20 -5.49 -1.56
C LEU A 84 2.45 -5.23 -0.08
N CYS A 85 1.67 -4.35 0.56
CA CYS A 85 1.85 -4.06 1.98
C CYS A 85 1.78 -5.35 2.81
N ALA A 86 0.84 -6.24 2.49
CA ALA A 86 0.75 -7.56 3.12
C ALA A 86 1.98 -8.43 2.80
N SER A 87 2.44 -8.46 1.55
CA SER A 87 3.60 -9.25 1.11
C SER A 87 4.91 -8.78 1.77
N LEU A 88 5.13 -7.47 1.85
CA LEU A 88 6.26 -6.86 2.54
C LEU A 88 6.21 -7.14 4.04
N ALA A 89 5.04 -7.02 4.66
CA ALA A 89 4.86 -7.36 6.06
C ALA A 89 5.20 -8.83 6.31
N LEU A 90 4.81 -9.77 5.43
CA LEU A 90 5.17 -11.19 5.55
C LEU A 90 6.66 -11.46 5.34
N LEU A 91 7.32 -10.67 4.48
CA LEU A 91 8.77 -10.80 4.22
C LEU A 91 9.62 -10.24 5.36
N LEU A 92 9.16 -9.17 6.01
CA LEU A 92 9.89 -8.44 7.05
C LEU A 92 9.46 -8.83 8.47
N ALA A 93 8.32 -9.53 8.63
CA ALA A 93 7.91 -10.10 9.89
C ALA A 93 8.86 -11.26 10.26
N PRO A 94 9.40 -11.28 11.49
CA PRO A 94 10.27 -12.35 11.98
C PRO A 94 9.55 -13.68 12.18
#